data_AF-A0A0N8K5W3-F1
#
_entry.id   AF-A0A0N8K5W3-F1
#
_cell.length_a   1.000
_cell.length_b   1.000
_cell.length_c   1.000
_cell.angle_alpha   90.00
_cell.angle_beta   90.00
_cell.angle_gamma   90.00
#
_symmetry.space_group_name_H-M   'P 1'
#
loop_
_entity.id
_entity.type
_entity.pdbx_description
1 polymer ?
#
loop_
_entity_poly.entity_id
_entity_poly.type
_entity_poly.pdbx_seq_one_letter_code
_entity_poly.pdbx_strand_id
1 'polypeptide(L)'
;MRLILAALLALAASLALAEPDRWRGEWPDTDFTLTSIDDWSQILSGGPPRDGIPALFDPAVIAVADEGALQPREPVIAVELPGAVPRAYPLRYLTWHEIVNDAIGDTPVAVTFCPLCNSAVVFDRRVDGAVLTFGVTGKLRHSDMVMYDHQSESWWQQAEGVGIVGVHTGTELTRLPVWVEAWEAFEVRNPQGEVMAEPDWPRDYGRNPYQGYDSSARPFLYSGELPPHDIPPLLRVVRVEDRAWPLTRLAEERRIEEAGLILTWEGDQASALDTSRIADGRSVASVRVRDGQGADVVHDVMFAFAFHAFNPDGTWMLGPTGD
;
A
#
# COMPACT_ATOMS: atom_id res chain seq x y z
N MET A 1 -31.11 -54.59 -26.65
CA MET A 1 -30.09 -54.15 -27.62
C MET A 1 -30.30 -52.65 -27.82
N ARG A 2 -29.59 -51.83 -27.02
CA ARG A 2 -28.65 -50.80 -27.49
C ARG A 2 -29.23 -49.87 -28.55
N LEU A 3 -29.44 -48.61 -28.18
CA LEU A 3 -28.58 -47.52 -28.65
C LEU A 3 -28.86 -46.24 -27.85
N ILE A 4 -27.80 -45.82 -27.16
CA ILE A 4 -27.65 -44.57 -26.43
C ILE A 4 -27.56 -43.45 -27.47
N LEU A 5 -28.45 -42.47 -27.42
CA LEU A 5 -28.25 -41.19 -28.09
C LEU A 5 -27.74 -40.22 -27.02
N ALA A 6 -26.42 -40.12 -26.91
CA ALA A 6 -25.76 -39.10 -26.10
C ALA A 6 -25.97 -37.75 -26.79
N ALA A 7 -26.86 -36.93 -26.24
CA ALA A 7 -26.94 -35.52 -26.59
C ALA A 7 -25.68 -34.84 -26.05
N LEU A 8 -24.76 -34.48 -26.95
CA LEU A 8 -23.71 -33.52 -26.71
C LEU A 8 -24.38 -32.17 -26.35
N LEU A 9 -24.64 -31.94 -25.07
CA LEU A 9 -24.68 -30.58 -24.55
C LEU A 9 -23.25 -30.07 -24.62
N ALA A 10 -22.92 -29.41 -25.73
CA ALA A 10 -21.87 -28.41 -25.72
C ALA A 10 -22.30 -27.35 -24.71
N LEU A 11 -21.84 -27.50 -23.47
CA LEU A 11 -21.87 -26.43 -22.49
C LEU A 11 -20.93 -25.36 -23.04
N ALA A 12 -21.47 -24.44 -23.83
CA ALA A 12 -20.84 -23.16 -24.04
C ALA A 12 -20.83 -22.48 -22.67
N ALA A 13 -19.80 -22.80 -21.87
CA ALA A 13 -19.35 -21.95 -20.80
C ALA A 13 -18.93 -20.66 -21.50
N SER A 14 -19.89 -19.75 -21.65
CA SER A 14 -19.65 -18.39 -22.08
C SER A 14 -18.51 -17.84 -21.25
N LEU A 15 -17.52 -17.28 -21.94
CA LEU A 15 -16.41 -16.46 -21.46
C LEU A 15 -16.92 -15.18 -20.74
N ALA A 16 -17.89 -15.29 -19.85
CA ALA A 16 -18.47 -14.20 -19.06
C ALA A 16 -17.55 -13.74 -17.91
N LEU A 17 -16.26 -14.10 -18.00
CA LEU A 17 -15.19 -13.72 -17.09
C LEU A 17 -14.16 -12.93 -17.90
N ALA A 18 -14.43 -11.66 -18.22
CA ALA A 18 -13.43 -10.64 -18.63
C ALA A 18 -14.02 -9.31 -19.15
N GLU A 19 -15.29 -8.96 -18.91
CA GLU A 19 -15.82 -7.65 -19.37
C GLU A 19 -15.89 -6.61 -18.23
N PRO A 20 -15.42 -5.36 -18.45
CA PRO A 20 -15.56 -4.27 -17.49
C PRO A 20 -17.03 -3.84 -17.27
N ASP A 21 -17.96 -4.34 -18.09
CA ASP A 21 -19.40 -4.03 -18.08
C ASP A 21 -20.05 -4.15 -16.71
N ARG A 22 -19.56 -5.09 -15.86
CA ARG A 22 -20.04 -5.23 -14.48
C ARG A 22 -19.76 -4.00 -13.60
N TRP A 23 -18.78 -3.18 -13.94
CA TRP A 23 -18.37 -2.01 -13.16
C TRP A 23 -18.85 -0.70 -13.75
N ARG A 24 -19.21 -0.63 -15.04
CA ARG A 24 -19.65 0.63 -15.70
C ARG A 24 -20.80 1.34 -14.97
N GLY A 25 -21.67 0.60 -14.30
CA GLY A 25 -22.76 1.18 -13.50
C GLY A 25 -22.30 1.93 -12.25
N GLU A 26 -21.16 1.57 -11.67
CA GLU A 26 -20.55 2.24 -10.50
C GLU A 26 -19.65 3.42 -10.91
N TRP A 27 -19.27 3.48 -12.19
CA TRP A 27 -18.21 4.34 -12.74
C TRP A 27 -18.63 4.93 -14.10
N PRO A 28 -19.62 5.86 -14.09
CA PRO A 28 -20.20 6.39 -15.33
C PRO A 28 -19.25 7.28 -16.13
N ASP A 29 -18.24 7.89 -15.49
CA ASP A 29 -17.32 8.81 -16.15
C ASP A 29 -15.98 8.14 -16.54
N THR A 30 -15.73 6.91 -16.07
CA THR A 30 -14.54 6.14 -16.44
C THR A 30 -14.63 5.64 -17.89
N ASP A 31 -13.65 6.04 -18.72
CA ASP A 31 -13.46 5.44 -20.04
C ASP A 31 -12.74 4.08 -19.95
N PHE A 32 -13.51 3.00 -19.85
CA PHE A 32 -12.98 1.63 -19.81
C PHE A 32 -12.30 1.16 -21.10
N THR A 33 -12.36 1.93 -22.20
CA THR A 33 -11.61 1.61 -23.42
C THR A 33 -10.14 2.02 -23.32
N LEU A 34 -9.84 2.95 -22.40
CA LEU A 34 -8.48 3.30 -21.99
C LEU A 34 -8.13 2.44 -20.78
N THR A 35 -7.35 1.38 -21.00
CA THR A 35 -6.97 0.45 -19.95
C THR A 35 -5.64 -0.22 -20.26
N SER A 36 -4.84 -0.48 -19.23
CA SER A 36 -3.66 -1.35 -19.28
C SER A 36 -3.94 -2.75 -18.74
N ILE A 37 -5.19 -3.04 -18.38
CA ILE A 37 -5.63 -4.34 -17.87
C ILE A 37 -6.07 -5.24 -19.02
N ASP A 38 -5.21 -6.20 -19.37
CA ASP A 38 -5.50 -7.20 -20.40
C ASP A 38 -6.46 -8.30 -19.90
N ASP A 39 -6.45 -8.57 -18.59
CA ASP A 39 -7.30 -9.58 -17.95
C ASP A 39 -8.08 -8.99 -16.76
N TRP A 40 -9.34 -8.67 -17.00
CA TRP A 40 -10.25 -8.12 -15.99
C TRP A 40 -10.62 -9.09 -14.87
N SER A 41 -10.27 -10.38 -14.98
CA SER A 41 -10.41 -11.34 -13.87
C SER A 41 -9.47 -11.02 -12.71
N GLN A 42 -8.39 -10.26 -12.97
CA GLN A 42 -7.46 -9.76 -11.95
C GLN A 42 -8.07 -8.66 -11.07
N ILE A 43 -9.11 -7.98 -11.55
CA ILE A 43 -9.86 -7.00 -10.76
C ILE A 43 -10.90 -7.73 -9.93
N LEU A 44 -10.74 -7.71 -8.60
CA LEU A 44 -11.65 -8.35 -7.67
C LEU A 44 -12.40 -7.30 -6.84
N SER A 45 -13.61 -7.63 -6.41
CA SER A 45 -14.27 -6.83 -5.36
C SER A 45 -13.65 -7.17 -4.01
N GLY A 46 -13.23 -6.15 -3.26
CA GLY A 46 -12.80 -6.30 -1.87
C GLY A 46 -13.98 -6.49 -0.90
N GLY A 47 -15.22 -6.31 -1.35
CA GLY A 47 -16.44 -6.33 -0.54
C GLY A 47 -17.09 -4.96 -0.36
N PRO A 48 -16.35 -3.92 0.07
CA PRO A 48 -16.87 -2.56 0.10
C PRO A 48 -17.25 -2.04 -1.30
N PRO A 49 -18.32 -1.23 -1.41
CA PRO A 49 -18.60 -0.48 -2.64
C PRO A 49 -17.58 0.65 -2.84
N ARG A 50 -17.69 1.40 -3.93
CA ARG A 50 -17.04 2.70 -4.10
C ARG A 50 -17.23 3.55 -2.84
N ASP A 51 -16.12 4.06 -2.30
CA ASP A 51 -16.03 4.84 -1.06
C ASP A 51 -16.64 4.16 0.18
N GLY A 52 -16.83 2.83 0.15
CA GLY A 52 -17.21 2.04 1.33
C GLY A 52 -16.13 2.05 2.42
N ILE A 53 -14.90 2.38 2.03
CA ILE A 53 -13.79 2.78 2.90
C ILE A 53 -13.56 4.27 2.60
N PRO A 54 -14.00 5.18 3.48
CA PRO A 54 -14.05 6.60 3.17
C PRO A 54 -12.65 7.21 3.27
N ALA A 55 -12.15 7.75 2.15
CA ALA A 55 -10.95 8.56 2.16
C ALA A 55 -11.13 9.82 3.03
N LEU A 56 -10.03 10.32 3.59
CA LEU A 56 -10.01 11.55 4.36
C LEU A 56 -9.51 12.72 3.50
N PHE A 57 -9.98 13.92 3.85
CA PHE A 57 -9.68 15.15 3.13
C PHE A 57 -9.35 16.24 4.13
N ASP A 58 -8.24 16.95 3.89
CA ASP A 58 -7.76 18.08 4.68
C ASP A 58 -7.88 17.80 6.20
N PRO A 59 -7.25 16.71 6.68
CA PRO A 59 -7.44 16.26 8.06
C PRO A 59 -6.95 17.32 9.04
N ALA A 60 -7.58 17.38 10.22
CA ALA A 60 -7.04 18.14 11.32
C ALA A 60 -5.66 17.60 11.70
N VAL A 61 -4.75 18.50 12.06
CA VAL A 61 -3.41 18.18 12.54
C VAL A 61 -3.19 18.86 13.88
N ILE A 62 -2.45 18.19 14.76
CA ILE A 62 -2.06 18.70 16.07
C ILE A 62 -0.55 18.65 16.20
N ALA A 63 0.01 19.46 17.11
CA ALA A 63 1.43 19.38 17.42
C ALA A 63 1.74 18.03 18.07
N VAL A 64 2.94 17.49 17.82
CA VAL A 64 3.43 16.26 18.47
C VAL A 64 3.28 16.31 19.99
N ALA A 65 3.53 17.47 20.61
CA ALA A 65 3.42 17.66 22.05
C ALA A 65 1.97 17.58 22.61
N ASP A 66 0.96 17.71 21.75
CA ASP A 66 -0.46 17.65 22.12
C ASP A 66 -1.07 16.26 21.90
N GLU A 67 -0.34 15.34 21.27
CA GLU A 67 -0.78 13.96 21.02
C GLU A 67 -0.49 13.06 22.23
N GLY A 68 -1.55 12.56 22.87
CA GLY A 68 -1.45 11.73 24.08
C GLY A 68 -2.15 10.38 24.02
N ALA A 69 -2.74 10.03 22.87
CA ALA A 69 -3.51 8.80 22.67
C ALA A 69 -2.73 7.70 21.95
N LEU A 70 -1.80 8.05 21.05
CA LEU A 70 -0.92 7.10 20.36
C LEU A 70 -0.01 6.38 21.36
N GLN A 71 0.06 5.05 21.24
CA GLN A 71 1.02 4.28 22.04
C GLN A 71 2.41 4.34 21.39
N PRO A 72 3.50 4.27 22.19
CA PRO A 72 4.86 4.52 21.70
C PRO A 72 5.28 3.70 20.47
N ARG A 73 4.89 2.41 20.42
CA ARG A 73 5.25 1.48 19.34
C ARG A 73 4.31 1.52 18.14
N GLU A 74 3.24 2.32 18.17
CA GLU A 74 2.31 2.34 17.05
C GLU A 74 2.96 2.89 15.78
N PRO A 75 2.74 2.25 14.63
CA PRO A 75 3.35 2.66 13.38
C PRO A 75 2.68 3.91 12.82
N VAL A 76 3.51 4.87 12.39
CA VAL A 76 3.10 6.09 11.68
C VAL A 76 3.87 6.19 10.37
N ILE A 77 3.22 6.67 9.31
CA ILE A 77 3.91 7.11 8.10
C ILE A 77 4.46 8.51 8.38
N ALA A 78 5.77 8.67 8.38
CA ALA A 78 6.43 9.95 8.54
C ALA A 78 6.73 10.57 7.18
N VAL A 79 6.29 11.81 6.99
CA VAL A 79 6.49 12.58 5.76
C VAL A 79 7.29 13.84 6.11
N GLU A 80 8.50 13.93 5.54
CA GLU A 80 9.43 15.04 5.77
C GLU A 80 9.80 15.65 4.43
N LEU A 81 9.14 16.76 4.09
CA LEU A 81 9.40 17.47 2.84
C LEU A 81 10.32 18.67 3.08
N PRO A 82 11.26 18.97 2.15
CA PRO A 82 12.13 20.13 2.27
C PRO A 82 11.34 21.43 2.51
N GLY A 83 11.62 22.10 3.62
CA GLY A 83 11.01 23.39 3.97
C GLY A 83 9.62 23.30 4.59
N ALA A 84 9.05 22.10 4.78
CA ALA A 84 7.79 21.91 5.47
C ALA A 84 7.99 21.36 6.89
N VAL A 85 6.97 21.51 7.74
CA VAL A 85 6.95 20.88 9.06
C VAL A 85 6.78 19.36 8.88
N PRO A 86 7.64 18.52 9.50
CA PRO A 86 7.47 17.07 9.52
C PRO A 86 6.08 16.66 9.99
N ARG A 87 5.43 15.75 9.28
CA ARG A 87 4.08 15.29 9.63
C ARG A 87 3.99 13.77 9.68
N ALA A 88 3.38 13.26 10.74
CA ALA A 88 3.08 11.84 10.92
C ALA A 88 1.61 11.52 10.62
N TYR A 89 1.38 10.38 9.97
CA TYR A 89 0.05 9.83 9.68
C TYR A 89 -0.09 8.45 10.33
N PRO A 90 -0.83 8.31 11.44
CA PRO A 90 -0.95 7.04 12.13
C PRO A 90 -1.63 5.95 11.30
N LEU A 91 -1.00 4.77 11.21
CA LEU A 91 -1.60 3.63 10.51
C LEU A 91 -2.89 3.16 11.16
N ARG A 92 -3.12 3.47 12.44
CA ARG A 92 -4.41 3.22 13.09
C ARG A 92 -5.59 3.93 12.43
N TYR A 93 -5.37 5.07 11.76
CA TYR A 93 -6.39 5.76 10.99
C TYR A 93 -6.43 5.22 9.57
N LEU A 94 -5.28 5.13 8.92
CA LEU A 94 -5.16 4.65 7.54
C LEU A 94 -5.64 3.20 7.36
N THR A 95 -5.58 2.35 8.39
CA THR A 95 -6.17 0.99 8.33
C THR A 95 -7.69 1.00 8.10
N TRP A 96 -8.39 2.10 8.43
CA TRP A 96 -9.83 2.26 8.27
C TRP A 96 -10.25 3.20 7.14
N HIS A 97 -9.30 3.95 6.58
CA HIS A 97 -9.55 5.01 5.60
C HIS A 97 -8.75 4.85 4.30
N GLU A 98 -7.65 4.10 4.35
CA GLU A 98 -6.71 3.77 3.28
C GLU A 98 -6.04 4.96 2.56
N ILE A 99 -6.69 6.11 2.45
CA ILE A 99 -6.24 7.30 1.73
C ILE A 99 -6.52 8.55 2.57
N VAL A 100 -5.53 9.43 2.65
CA VAL A 100 -5.65 10.80 3.15
C VAL A 100 -5.19 11.76 2.07
N ASN A 101 -6.10 12.61 1.60
CA ASN A 101 -5.78 13.73 0.72
C ASN A 101 -5.47 14.95 1.58
N ASP A 102 -4.22 15.41 1.55
CA ASP A 102 -3.72 16.49 2.40
C ASP A 102 -2.85 17.47 1.58
N ALA A 103 -2.34 18.50 2.24
CA ALA A 103 -1.27 19.38 1.79
C ALA A 103 -0.24 19.58 2.92
N ILE A 104 1.03 19.30 2.60
CA ILE A 104 2.18 19.53 3.49
C ILE A 104 2.99 20.67 2.89
N GLY A 105 2.91 21.84 3.52
CA GLY A 105 3.38 23.08 2.89
C GLY A 105 2.64 23.32 1.57
N ASP A 106 3.40 23.52 0.49
CA ASP A 106 2.85 23.73 -0.86
C ASP A 106 2.67 22.43 -1.67
N THR A 107 2.98 21.27 -1.08
CA THR A 107 2.89 19.97 -1.77
C THR A 107 1.56 19.29 -1.45
N PRO A 108 0.63 19.18 -2.41
CA PRO A 108 -0.57 18.38 -2.22
C PRO A 108 -0.18 16.90 -2.25
N VAL A 109 -0.54 16.16 -1.20
CA VAL A 109 -0.17 14.75 -1.05
C VAL A 109 -1.40 13.84 -0.97
N ALA A 110 -1.24 12.62 -1.47
CA ALA A 110 -2.12 11.49 -1.16
C ALA A 110 -1.31 10.48 -0.34
N VAL A 111 -1.60 10.39 0.95
CA VAL A 111 -0.99 9.42 1.86
C VAL A 111 -1.82 8.15 1.84
N THR A 112 -1.22 7.02 1.46
CA THR A 112 -1.95 5.78 1.23
C THR A 112 -1.37 4.61 2.02
N PHE A 113 -2.25 3.72 2.46
CA PHE A 113 -1.86 2.45 3.07
C PHE A 113 -2.81 1.34 2.61
N CYS A 114 -2.27 0.29 2.00
CA CYS A 114 -2.98 -0.95 1.73
C CYS A 114 -2.67 -1.99 2.82
N PRO A 115 -3.61 -2.31 3.72
CA PRO A 115 -3.39 -3.32 4.76
C PRO A 115 -3.13 -4.73 4.19
N LEU A 116 -3.69 -5.04 3.02
CA LEU A 116 -3.57 -6.38 2.42
C LEU A 116 -2.17 -6.64 1.84
N CYS A 117 -1.46 -5.58 1.45
CA CYS A 117 -0.10 -5.63 0.92
C CYS A 117 0.95 -5.13 1.92
N ASN A 118 0.55 -4.60 3.08
CA ASN A 118 1.41 -3.82 3.98
C ASN A 118 2.14 -2.68 3.24
N SER A 119 1.52 -2.10 2.22
CA SER A 119 2.15 -1.07 1.37
C SER A 119 1.79 0.31 1.89
N ALA A 120 2.78 1.15 2.18
CA ALA A 120 2.60 2.52 2.64
C ALA A 120 3.30 3.48 1.68
N VAL A 121 2.53 4.15 0.82
CA VAL A 121 3.08 5.00 -0.25
C VAL A 121 2.44 6.37 -0.19
N VAL A 122 3.26 7.41 -0.38
CA VAL A 122 2.78 8.79 -0.47
C VAL A 122 3.09 9.34 -1.85
N PHE A 123 2.09 9.97 -2.45
CA PHE A 123 2.18 10.56 -3.78
C PHE A 123 2.04 12.07 -3.70
N ASP A 124 2.80 12.79 -4.53
CA ASP A 124 2.38 14.11 -5.00
C ASP A 124 1.20 13.92 -5.97
N ARG A 125 0.06 14.49 -5.62
CA ARG A 125 -1.20 14.30 -6.37
C ARG A 125 -1.37 15.28 -7.54
N ARG A 126 -0.29 15.94 -7.99
CA ARG A 126 -0.30 16.78 -9.19
C ARG A 126 -0.08 15.95 -10.45
N VAL A 127 -0.99 16.08 -11.40
CA VAL A 127 -0.92 15.46 -12.74
C VAL A 127 -1.27 16.53 -13.77
N ASP A 128 -0.39 16.75 -14.74
CA ASP A 128 -0.58 17.72 -15.83
C ASP A 128 -1.04 19.12 -15.40
N GLY A 129 -0.53 19.58 -14.24
CA GLY A 129 -0.86 20.89 -13.66
C GLY A 129 -2.18 20.95 -12.89
N ALA A 130 -2.94 19.86 -12.83
CA ALA A 130 -4.11 19.71 -11.97
C ALA A 130 -3.74 19.00 -10.66
N VAL A 131 -4.42 19.35 -9.57
CA VAL A 131 -4.33 18.63 -8.30
C VAL A 131 -5.49 17.63 -8.25
N LEU A 132 -5.17 16.34 -8.26
CA LEU A 132 -6.14 15.26 -8.14
C LEU A 132 -6.53 15.03 -6.68
N THR A 133 -7.69 14.40 -6.47
CA THR A 133 -8.14 13.92 -5.16
C THR A 133 -8.54 12.47 -5.30
N PHE A 134 -8.06 11.61 -4.41
CA PHE A 134 -8.23 10.16 -4.52
C PHE A 134 -9.28 9.62 -3.55
N GLY A 135 -10.06 8.65 -4.04
CA GLY A 135 -10.97 7.84 -3.25
C GLY A 135 -10.69 6.35 -3.42
N VAL A 136 -11.44 5.51 -2.71
CA VAL A 136 -11.26 4.05 -2.71
C VAL A 136 -12.31 3.42 -3.62
N THR A 137 -11.88 2.60 -4.60
CA THR A 137 -12.83 1.95 -5.51
C THR A 137 -13.60 0.79 -4.89
N GLY A 138 -13.10 0.24 -3.79
CA GLY A 138 -13.51 -1.05 -3.22
C GLY A 138 -13.07 -2.25 -4.05
N LYS A 139 -12.22 -2.03 -5.07
CA LYS A 139 -11.66 -3.07 -5.94
C LYS A 139 -10.19 -3.30 -5.63
N LEU A 140 -9.73 -4.51 -5.90
CA LEU A 140 -8.37 -4.95 -5.68
C LEU A 140 -7.80 -5.51 -6.98
N ARG A 141 -6.49 -5.34 -7.16
CA ARG A 141 -5.69 -6.05 -8.18
C ARG A 141 -4.42 -6.55 -7.50
N HIS A 142 -4.16 -7.86 -7.58
CA HIS A 142 -3.08 -8.50 -6.82
C HIS A 142 -3.19 -8.30 -5.31
N SER A 143 -4.43 -8.23 -4.79
CA SER A 143 -4.79 -7.83 -3.42
C SER A 143 -4.45 -6.39 -3.03
N ASP A 144 -3.73 -5.66 -3.87
CA ASP A 144 -3.47 -4.25 -3.67
C ASP A 144 -4.71 -3.43 -4.00
N MET A 145 -4.88 -2.34 -3.26
CA MET A 145 -6.04 -1.48 -3.43
C MET A 145 -5.97 -0.73 -4.76
N VAL A 146 -7.11 -0.64 -5.44
CA VAL A 146 -7.27 0.23 -6.60
C VAL A 146 -7.90 1.54 -6.12
N MET A 147 -7.19 2.63 -6.30
CA MET A 147 -7.68 3.98 -6.04
C MET A 147 -8.42 4.52 -7.26
N TYR A 148 -9.17 5.61 -7.09
CA TYR A 148 -9.63 6.40 -8.22
C TYR A 148 -9.46 7.89 -7.96
N ASP A 149 -9.30 8.70 -9.00
CA ASP A 149 -9.37 10.16 -8.87
C ASP A 149 -10.80 10.68 -9.10
N HIS A 150 -11.23 11.65 -8.31
CA HIS A 150 -12.58 12.21 -8.40
C HIS A 150 -12.79 13.08 -9.64
N GLN A 151 -11.71 13.56 -10.27
CA GLN A 151 -11.74 14.50 -11.39
C GLN A 151 -12.15 13.82 -12.69
N SER A 152 -11.73 12.58 -12.90
CA SER A 152 -11.90 11.83 -14.14
C SER A 152 -12.43 10.41 -13.95
N GLU A 153 -12.57 9.96 -12.71
CA GLU A 153 -12.84 8.56 -12.37
C GLU A 153 -11.84 7.58 -12.99
N SER A 154 -10.60 8.01 -13.27
CA SER A 154 -9.55 7.07 -13.66
C SER A 154 -9.16 6.22 -12.45
N TRP A 155 -8.84 4.96 -12.69
CA TRP A 155 -8.41 4.03 -11.65
C TRP A 155 -6.89 3.96 -11.62
N TRP A 156 -6.34 3.84 -10.41
CA TRP A 156 -4.90 3.89 -10.16
C TRP A 156 -4.47 2.73 -9.26
N GLN A 157 -3.39 2.06 -9.61
CA GLN A 157 -2.79 1.02 -8.78
C GLN A 157 -1.99 1.65 -7.64
N GLN A 158 -2.36 1.41 -6.38
CA GLN A 158 -1.73 2.06 -5.22
C GLN A 158 -0.25 1.68 -5.06
N ALA A 159 0.13 0.42 -5.21
CA ALA A 159 1.52 0.00 -5.03
C ALA A 159 2.49 0.60 -6.08
N GLU A 160 1.99 1.05 -7.22
CA GLU A 160 2.81 1.57 -8.34
C GLU A 160 2.64 3.08 -8.53
N GLY A 161 1.48 3.64 -8.18
CA GLY A 161 1.12 5.02 -8.50
C GLY A 161 0.76 5.23 -9.97
N VAL A 162 0.34 4.18 -10.67
CA VAL A 162 0.10 4.21 -12.13
C VAL A 162 -1.40 4.17 -12.41
N GLY A 163 -1.87 5.01 -13.34
CA GLY A 163 -3.22 4.93 -13.87
C GLY A 163 -3.40 3.66 -14.71
N ILE A 164 -4.40 2.85 -14.39
CA ILE A 164 -4.64 1.54 -15.03
C ILE A 164 -5.92 1.50 -15.87
N VAL A 165 -6.89 2.38 -15.60
CA VAL A 165 -8.15 2.48 -16.36
C VAL A 165 -8.58 3.95 -16.43
N GLY A 166 -9.16 4.39 -17.54
CA GLY A 166 -9.64 5.76 -17.71
C GLY A 166 -8.63 6.67 -18.39
N VAL A 167 -8.91 7.97 -18.40
CA VAL A 167 -8.12 8.96 -19.17
C VAL A 167 -6.67 9.08 -18.72
N HIS A 168 -6.36 8.69 -17.48
CA HIS A 168 -5.01 8.68 -16.94
C HIS A 168 -4.27 7.34 -17.09
N THR A 169 -4.77 6.37 -17.87
CA THR A 169 -4.05 5.11 -18.13
C THR A 169 -2.61 5.36 -18.60
N GLY A 170 -1.64 4.74 -17.92
CA GLY A 170 -0.20 4.89 -18.18
C GLY A 170 0.45 6.13 -17.56
N THR A 171 -0.32 6.99 -16.91
CA THR A 171 0.22 8.15 -16.17
C THR A 171 0.78 7.69 -14.83
N GLU A 172 1.93 8.23 -14.42
CA GLU A 172 2.58 7.93 -13.15
C GLU A 172 2.47 9.11 -12.18
N LEU A 173 2.09 8.82 -10.94
CA LEU A 173 2.21 9.76 -9.82
C LEU A 173 3.65 9.83 -9.33
N THR A 174 4.07 11.02 -8.91
CA THR A 174 5.38 11.17 -8.26
C THR A 174 5.31 10.62 -6.84
N ARG A 175 6.01 9.51 -6.59
CA ARG A 175 6.18 8.93 -5.26
C ARG A 175 7.15 9.77 -4.43
N LEU A 176 6.80 10.01 -3.17
CA LEU A 176 7.62 10.75 -2.21
C LEU A 176 8.35 9.78 -1.28
N PRO A 177 9.62 10.04 -0.90
CA PRO A 177 10.33 9.22 0.07
C PRO A 177 9.70 9.41 1.44
N VAL A 178 9.18 8.32 1.99
CA VAL A 178 8.59 8.25 3.33
C VAL A 178 9.12 7.02 4.04
N TRP A 179 8.88 6.91 5.34
CA TRP A 179 9.14 5.69 6.08
C TRP A 179 8.05 5.46 7.11
N VAL A 180 7.88 4.18 7.46
CA VAL A 180 6.98 3.77 8.52
C VAL A 180 7.81 3.45 9.75
N GLU A 181 7.58 4.18 10.83
CA GLU A 181 8.30 4.03 12.09
C GLU A 181 7.38 4.04 13.30
N ALA A 182 7.90 3.65 14.46
CA ALA A 182 7.21 3.81 15.73
C ALA A 182 6.95 5.28 16.06
N TRP A 183 5.77 5.58 16.61
CA TRP A 183 5.38 6.93 17.04
C TRP A 183 6.45 7.59 17.94
N GLU A 184 7.00 6.86 18.90
CA GLU A 184 8.03 7.39 19.80
C GLU A 184 9.31 7.82 19.06
N ALA A 185 9.67 7.14 17.97
CA ALA A 185 10.82 7.49 17.16
C ALA A 185 10.58 8.79 16.39
N PHE A 186 9.37 8.95 15.84
CA PHE A 186 8.96 10.20 15.20
C PHE A 186 8.94 11.36 16.20
N GLU A 187 8.34 11.17 17.38
CA GLU A 187 8.24 12.18 18.43
C GLU A 187 9.62 12.70 18.87
N VAL A 188 10.56 11.79 19.14
CA VAL A 188 11.93 12.15 19.55
C VAL A 188 12.66 12.92 18.47
N ARG A 189 12.48 12.54 17.20
CA ARG A 189 13.19 13.13 16.07
C ARG A 189 12.55 14.46 15.60
N ASN A 190 11.24 14.60 15.82
CA ASN A 190 10.44 15.74 15.39
C ASN A 190 9.60 16.33 16.54
N PRO A 191 10.19 16.86 17.62
CA PRO A 191 9.45 17.40 18.76
C PRO A 191 8.62 18.65 18.42
N GLN A 192 8.91 19.30 17.28
CA GLN A 192 8.13 20.42 16.73
C GLN A 192 7.32 20.02 15.48
N GLY A 193 7.25 18.72 15.20
CA GLY A 193 6.45 18.18 14.11
C GLY A 193 4.96 18.20 14.43
N GLU A 194 4.21 17.71 13.45
CA GLU A 194 2.76 17.55 13.53
C GLU A 194 2.38 16.09 13.38
N VAL A 195 1.20 15.75 13.88
CA VAL A 195 0.58 14.46 13.65
C VAL A 195 -0.87 14.68 13.25
N MET A 196 -1.34 13.89 12.31
CA MET A 196 -2.74 13.84 11.93
C MET A 196 -3.58 13.50 13.17
N ALA A 197 -4.57 14.35 13.48
CA ALA A 197 -5.48 14.13 14.59
C ALA A 197 -6.47 13.01 14.29
N GLU A 198 -7.07 12.45 15.34
CA GLU A 198 -8.12 11.44 15.20
C GLU A 198 -9.29 11.97 14.34
N PRO A 199 -9.67 11.27 13.26
CA PRO A 199 -10.80 11.67 12.44
C PRO A 199 -12.13 11.54 13.19
N ASP A 200 -13.08 12.41 12.87
CA ASP A 200 -14.45 12.36 13.42
C ASP A 200 -15.30 11.27 12.73
N TRP A 201 -14.93 10.01 12.96
CA TRP A 201 -15.68 8.83 12.52
C TRP A 201 -15.96 7.88 13.68
N PRO A 202 -17.07 7.13 13.66
CA PRO A 202 -17.40 6.16 14.70
C PRO A 202 -16.57 4.87 14.54
N ARG A 203 -15.26 4.97 14.73
CA ARG A 203 -14.30 3.86 14.65
C ARG A 203 -13.57 3.70 15.98
N ASP A 204 -13.25 2.45 16.34
CA ASP A 204 -12.34 2.15 17.44
C ASP A 204 -10.91 2.18 16.91
N TYR A 205 -10.35 3.38 16.77
CA TYR A 205 -9.00 3.53 16.25
C TYR A 205 -7.96 2.87 17.17
N GLY A 206 -6.98 2.22 16.53
CA GLY A 206 -6.03 1.32 17.18
C GLY A 206 -6.50 -0.14 17.21
N ARG A 207 -7.78 -0.43 16.92
CA ARG A 207 -8.23 -1.79 16.64
C ARG A 207 -7.90 -2.19 15.20
N ASN A 208 -7.28 -3.35 15.04
CA ASN A 208 -6.93 -3.95 13.76
C ASN A 208 -8.04 -4.92 13.29
N PRO A 209 -8.68 -4.69 12.12
CA PRO A 209 -9.66 -5.61 11.56
C PRO A 209 -9.03 -6.83 10.86
N TYR A 210 -7.72 -6.84 10.63
CA TYR A 210 -6.94 -7.89 9.96
C TYR A 210 -6.10 -8.71 10.96
N GLN A 211 -6.69 -9.07 12.11
CA GLN A 211 -5.98 -9.83 13.15
C GLN A 211 -5.38 -11.13 12.59
N GLY A 212 -4.11 -11.37 12.89
CA GLY A 212 -3.34 -12.54 12.52
C GLY A 212 -2.89 -12.56 11.06
N TYR A 213 -3.21 -11.52 10.28
CA TYR A 213 -2.92 -11.51 8.86
C TYR A 213 -1.40 -11.53 8.62
N ASP A 214 -0.63 -10.76 9.37
CA ASP A 214 0.84 -10.71 9.26
C ASP A 214 1.57 -12.05 9.46
N SER A 215 0.91 -13.03 10.08
CA SER A 215 1.44 -14.38 10.29
C SER A 215 0.68 -15.45 9.48
N SER A 216 -0.22 -15.04 8.57
CA SER A 216 -0.98 -15.95 7.73
C SER A 216 -0.07 -16.65 6.73
N ALA A 217 -0.39 -17.91 6.42
CA ALA A 217 0.31 -18.68 5.38
C ALA A 217 -0.15 -18.29 3.96
N ARG A 218 -1.30 -17.61 3.83
CA ARG A 218 -1.89 -17.25 2.52
C ARG A 218 -2.38 -15.80 2.53
N PRO A 219 -2.10 -15.03 1.46
CA PRO A 219 -2.64 -13.69 1.33
C PRO A 219 -4.16 -13.72 1.12
N PHE A 220 -4.85 -12.66 1.55
CA PHE A 220 -6.27 -12.52 1.32
C PHE A 220 -6.55 -12.04 -0.10
N LEU A 221 -7.59 -12.61 -0.72
CA LEU A 221 -8.07 -12.22 -2.06
C LEU A 221 -6.95 -12.19 -3.12
N TYR A 222 -5.99 -13.11 -2.98
CA TYR A 222 -4.88 -13.29 -3.91
C TYR A 222 -4.96 -14.66 -4.58
N SER A 223 -4.83 -14.68 -5.91
CA SER A 223 -4.80 -15.92 -6.70
C SER A 223 -3.63 -15.97 -7.70
N GLY A 224 -2.66 -15.06 -7.56
CA GLY A 224 -1.46 -15.03 -8.39
C GLY A 224 -0.39 -16.03 -7.90
N GLU A 225 0.77 -15.99 -8.56
CA GLU A 225 1.92 -16.83 -8.20
C GLU A 225 2.49 -16.41 -6.84
N LEU A 226 2.96 -17.39 -6.06
CA LEU A 226 3.63 -17.10 -4.79
C LEU A 226 5.09 -16.73 -5.05
N PRO A 227 5.71 -15.94 -4.16
CA PRO A 227 7.12 -15.57 -4.30
C PRO A 227 8.04 -16.79 -4.53
N PRO A 228 9.08 -16.65 -5.38
CA PRO A 228 10.09 -17.68 -5.56
C PRO A 228 10.99 -17.83 -4.32
N HIS A 229 11.98 -18.73 -4.40
CA HIS A 229 13.03 -18.91 -3.39
C HIS A 229 12.53 -19.35 -2.00
N ASP A 230 11.38 -20.04 -1.94
CA ASP A 230 10.73 -20.49 -0.70
C ASP A 230 10.45 -19.36 0.29
N ILE A 231 10.30 -18.13 -0.20
CA ILE A 231 9.97 -16.96 0.62
C ILE A 231 8.49 -17.03 1.03
N PRO A 232 8.16 -16.98 2.34
CA PRO A 232 6.77 -16.92 2.77
C PRO A 232 6.06 -15.71 2.15
N PRO A 233 4.84 -15.86 1.62
CA PRO A 233 4.18 -14.80 0.87
C PRO A 233 3.95 -13.52 1.68
N LEU A 234 3.72 -13.64 2.99
CA LEU A 234 3.54 -12.51 3.91
C LEU A 234 4.81 -12.14 4.67
N LEU A 235 5.97 -12.64 4.25
CA LEU A 235 7.24 -12.05 4.67
C LEU A 235 7.30 -10.61 4.16
N ARG A 236 7.75 -9.67 4.99
CA ARG A 236 8.02 -8.31 4.53
C ARG A 236 9.30 -8.25 3.72
N VAL A 237 9.28 -7.43 2.68
CA VAL A 237 10.44 -7.06 1.89
C VAL A 237 10.54 -5.54 1.84
N VAL A 238 11.77 -5.03 1.85
CA VAL A 238 12.01 -3.64 1.46
C VAL A 238 12.08 -3.62 -0.07
N ARG A 239 11.17 -2.91 -0.72
CA ARG A 239 11.15 -2.72 -2.16
C ARG A 239 11.79 -1.37 -2.51
N VAL A 240 12.73 -1.39 -3.44
CA VAL A 240 13.23 -0.20 -4.14
C VAL A 240 13.23 -0.52 -5.63
N GLU A 241 12.42 0.22 -6.40
CA GLU A 241 12.19 -0.07 -7.83
C GLU A 241 11.76 -1.53 -8.06
N ASP A 242 12.56 -2.29 -8.82
CA ASP A 242 12.38 -3.69 -9.19
C ASP A 242 13.15 -4.66 -8.27
N ARG A 243 13.72 -4.18 -7.16
CA ARG A 243 14.51 -4.97 -6.22
C ARG A 243 13.79 -5.15 -4.89
N ALA A 244 13.94 -6.33 -4.30
CA ALA A 244 13.38 -6.65 -2.98
C ALA A 244 14.40 -7.29 -2.04
N TRP A 245 14.50 -6.73 -0.83
CA TRP A 245 15.31 -7.28 0.26
C TRP A 245 14.42 -7.92 1.30
N PRO A 246 14.52 -9.24 1.56
CA PRO A 246 13.82 -9.88 2.65
C PRO A 246 14.14 -9.22 4.00
N LEU A 247 13.10 -8.87 4.77
CA LEU A 247 13.29 -8.21 6.04
C LEU A 247 14.03 -9.10 7.06
N THR A 248 13.97 -10.43 6.90
CA THR A 248 14.78 -11.38 7.66
C THR A 248 16.28 -11.13 7.49
N ARG A 249 16.73 -10.88 6.26
CA ARG A 249 18.14 -10.55 5.99
C ARG A 249 18.52 -9.23 6.66
N LEU A 250 17.69 -8.21 6.53
CA LEU A 250 17.95 -6.92 7.20
C LEU A 250 17.92 -7.04 8.74
N ALA A 251 17.13 -7.97 9.29
CA ALA A 251 17.13 -8.27 10.73
C ALA A 251 18.46 -8.85 11.22
N GLU A 252 19.09 -9.68 10.39
CA GLU A 252 20.38 -10.32 10.69
C GLU A 252 21.55 -9.36 10.49
N GLU A 253 21.60 -8.69 9.33
CA GLU A 253 22.73 -7.83 8.96
C GLU A 253 22.66 -6.43 9.58
N ARG A 254 21.45 -5.96 9.96
CA ARG A 254 21.12 -4.62 10.52
C ARG A 254 21.41 -3.43 9.60
N ARG A 255 22.40 -3.56 8.72
CA ARG A 255 22.79 -2.60 7.71
C ARG A 255 23.24 -3.35 6.46
N ILE A 256 22.63 -3.03 5.33
CA ILE A 256 22.95 -3.59 4.02
C ILE A 256 23.41 -2.44 3.12
N GLU A 257 24.60 -2.57 2.53
CA GLU A 257 25.13 -1.64 1.54
C GLU A 257 25.32 -2.36 0.21
N GLU A 258 24.37 -2.22 -0.70
CA GLU A 258 24.46 -2.85 -2.01
C GLU A 258 23.63 -2.11 -3.06
N ALA A 259 23.98 -2.31 -4.33
CA ALA A 259 23.29 -1.72 -5.46
C ALA A 259 23.15 -0.17 -5.40
N GLY A 260 24.11 0.49 -4.74
CA GLY A 260 24.13 1.95 -4.54
C GLY A 260 23.26 2.46 -3.38
N LEU A 261 22.66 1.56 -2.60
CA LEU A 261 21.73 1.85 -1.53
C LEU A 261 22.28 1.41 -0.18
N ILE A 262 21.81 2.08 0.87
CA ILE A 262 22.10 1.80 2.27
C ILE A 262 20.75 1.57 2.96
N LEU A 263 20.47 0.32 3.32
CA LEU A 263 19.28 -0.06 4.10
C LEU A 263 19.68 -0.26 5.55
N THR A 264 18.98 0.37 6.49
CA THR A 264 19.26 0.25 7.93
C THR A 264 18.02 -0.07 8.74
N TRP A 265 18.18 -0.96 9.72
CA TRP A 265 17.23 -1.18 10.80
C TRP A 265 17.39 -0.06 11.84
N GLU A 266 16.50 0.93 11.87
CA GLU A 266 16.61 2.10 12.76
C GLU A 266 15.79 1.95 14.05
N GLY A 267 14.89 0.97 14.15
CA GLY A 267 14.11 0.75 15.35
C GLY A 267 13.06 -0.34 15.18
N ASP A 268 12.20 -0.48 16.19
CA ASP A 268 11.19 -1.51 16.30
C ASP A 268 9.82 -0.86 16.47
N GLN A 269 8.87 -1.19 15.61
CA GLN A 269 7.48 -0.77 15.69
C GLN A 269 6.56 -1.99 15.87
N ALA A 270 5.32 -1.75 16.27
CA ALA A 270 4.31 -2.79 16.33
C ALA A 270 3.76 -3.07 14.93
N SER A 271 3.60 -4.35 14.57
CA SER A 271 2.92 -4.72 13.34
C SER A 271 1.44 -4.34 13.39
N ALA A 272 0.99 -3.50 12.46
CA ALA A 272 -0.41 -3.09 12.34
C ALA A 272 -1.38 -4.24 12.01
N LEU A 273 -0.86 -5.39 11.58
CA LEU A 273 -1.65 -6.49 10.99
C LEU A 273 -1.54 -7.79 11.81
N ASP A 274 -1.02 -7.72 13.04
CA ASP A 274 -0.73 -8.90 13.87
C ASP A 274 -1.82 -9.17 14.92
N THR A 275 -1.92 -8.37 15.98
CA THR A 275 -2.92 -8.57 17.04
C THR A 275 -4.16 -7.72 16.80
N SER A 276 -5.19 -7.85 17.66
CA SER A 276 -6.42 -7.06 17.55
C SER A 276 -6.25 -5.59 17.93
N ARG A 277 -5.20 -5.25 18.69
CA ARG A 277 -4.80 -3.87 19.03
C ARG A 277 -3.42 -3.62 18.44
N ILE A 278 -3.32 -2.64 17.55
CA ILE A 278 -2.10 -2.37 16.78
C ILE A 278 -0.86 -2.23 17.67
N ALA A 279 -0.98 -1.51 18.80
CA ALA A 279 0.11 -1.29 19.75
C ALA A 279 0.71 -2.58 20.34
N ASP A 280 -0.08 -3.66 20.41
CA ASP A 280 0.31 -4.95 20.99
C ASP A 280 0.91 -5.90 19.94
N GLY A 281 1.02 -5.45 18.68
CA GLY A 281 1.60 -6.23 17.60
C GLY A 281 3.04 -6.64 17.88
N ARG A 282 3.44 -7.78 17.31
CA ARG A 282 4.83 -8.24 17.29
C ARG A 282 5.77 -7.16 16.77
N SER A 283 7.02 -7.22 17.20
CA SER A 283 8.04 -6.29 16.72
C SER A 283 8.36 -6.51 15.25
N VAL A 284 8.37 -5.41 14.50
CA VAL A 284 8.81 -5.34 13.10
C VAL A 284 9.70 -4.13 12.92
N ALA A 285 10.59 -4.17 11.93
CA ALA A 285 11.56 -3.10 11.72
C ALA A 285 10.89 -1.76 11.37
N SER A 286 11.46 -0.68 11.88
CA SER A 286 11.47 0.62 11.22
C SER A 286 12.70 0.64 10.30
N VAL A 287 12.47 0.78 8.99
CA VAL A 287 13.52 0.70 7.97
C VAL A 287 13.79 2.09 7.43
N ARG A 288 15.08 2.39 7.22
CA ARG A 288 15.50 3.57 6.46
C ARG A 288 16.29 3.13 5.24
N VAL A 289 16.04 3.80 4.10
CA VAL A 289 16.73 3.55 2.83
C VAL A 289 17.32 4.87 2.33
N ARG A 290 18.63 4.89 2.13
CA ARG A 290 19.37 6.06 1.64
C ARG A 290 20.24 5.70 0.44
N ASP A 291 20.56 6.68 -0.40
CA ASP A 291 21.57 6.54 -1.44
C ASP A 291 23.00 6.67 -0.87
N GLY A 292 24.02 6.53 -1.72
CA GLY A 292 25.43 6.67 -1.33
C GLY A 292 25.83 8.07 -0.87
N GLN A 293 24.96 9.07 -1.05
CA GLN A 293 25.12 10.46 -0.64
C GLN A 293 24.37 10.74 0.67
N GLY A 294 23.59 9.78 1.16
CA GLY A 294 22.80 9.87 2.39
C GLY A 294 21.42 10.49 2.21
N ALA A 295 20.96 10.71 0.98
CA ALA A 295 19.60 11.20 0.71
C ALA A 295 18.59 10.05 0.81
N ASP A 296 17.39 10.35 1.31
CA ASP A 296 16.32 9.35 1.42
C ASP A 296 15.81 8.93 0.04
N VAL A 297 15.58 7.62 -0.11
CA VAL A 297 15.14 7.02 -1.38
C VAL A 297 13.69 6.55 -1.25
N VAL A 298 12.93 6.73 -2.33
CA VAL A 298 11.57 6.16 -2.44
C VAL A 298 11.66 4.65 -2.31
N HIS A 299 10.97 4.12 -1.31
CA HIS A 299 10.91 2.70 -1.02
C HIS A 299 9.54 2.35 -0.42
N ASP A 300 9.25 1.06 -0.34
CA ASP A 300 8.08 0.53 0.36
C ASP A 300 8.49 -0.69 1.18
N VAL A 301 7.81 -0.95 2.30
CA VAL A 301 8.02 -2.16 3.10
C VAL A 301 6.77 -3.00 2.98
N MET A 302 6.68 -3.79 1.90
CA MET A 302 5.47 -4.52 1.53
C MET A 302 5.61 -6.03 1.77
N PHE A 303 4.51 -6.78 1.65
CA PHE A 303 4.56 -8.24 1.64
C PHE A 303 5.17 -8.79 0.34
N ALA A 304 5.93 -9.88 0.46
CA ALA A 304 6.67 -10.51 -0.62
C ALA A 304 5.78 -10.92 -1.81
N PHE A 305 4.56 -11.42 -1.55
CA PHE A 305 3.62 -11.78 -2.61
C PHE A 305 3.25 -10.56 -3.46
N ALA A 306 3.07 -9.40 -2.84
CA ALA A 306 2.68 -8.19 -3.53
C ALA A 306 3.86 -7.65 -4.37
N PHE A 307 5.09 -7.67 -3.81
CA PHE A 307 6.28 -7.36 -4.61
C PHE A 307 6.37 -8.26 -5.86
N HIS A 308 6.22 -9.59 -5.69
CA HIS A 308 6.28 -10.53 -6.79
C HIS A 308 5.20 -10.30 -7.85
N ALA A 309 3.97 -10.01 -7.42
CA ALA A 309 2.85 -9.78 -8.34
C ALA A 309 3.04 -8.55 -9.23
N PHE A 310 3.67 -7.48 -8.70
CA PHE A 310 3.98 -6.27 -9.45
C PHE A 310 5.35 -6.29 -10.15
N ASN A 311 6.27 -7.15 -9.69
CA ASN A 311 7.63 -7.26 -10.23
C ASN A 311 7.95 -8.76 -10.43
N PRO A 312 7.27 -9.46 -11.36
CA PRO A 312 7.45 -10.90 -11.54
C PRO A 312 8.89 -11.26 -11.93
N ASP A 313 9.54 -10.39 -12.71
CA ASP A 313 10.94 -10.49 -13.11
C ASP A 313 11.88 -9.69 -12.20
N GLY A 314 11.39 -9.23 -11.04
CA GLY A 314 12.13 -8.41 -10.09
C GLY A 314 13.33 -9.15 -9.49
N THR A 315 14.35 -8.39 -9.08
CA THR A 315 15.57 -8.95 -8.49
C THR A 315 15.40 -9.14 -6.99
N TRP A 316 15.45 -10.40 -6.54
CA TRP A 316 15.45 -10.74 -5.12
C TRP A 316 16.87 -10.64 -4.54
N MET A 317 17.06 -9.70 -3.62
CA MET A 317 18.33 -9.37 -3.00
C MET A 317 18.56 -10.26 -1.78
N LEU A 318 18.80 -11.55 -2.03
CA LEU A 318 18.88 -12.60 -1.01
C LEU A 318 20.18 -12.62 -0.21
N GLY A 319 21.17 -11.83 -0.61
CA GLY A 319 22.52 -11.86 -0.04
C GLY A 319 23.36 -13.00 -0.62
N PRO A 320 24.65 -13.09 -0.23
CA PRO A 320 25.49 -14.21 -0.63
C PRO A 320 24.91 -15.50 -0.05
N THR A 321 24.56 -16.45 -0.92
CA THR A 321 24.23 -17.82 -0.51
C THR A 321 25.45 -18.37 0.24
N GLY A 322 25.27 -18.73 1.52
CA GLY A 322 26.32 -19.40 2.27
C GLY A 322 26.69 -20.71 1.58
N ASP A 323 27.94 -20.82 1.13
CA ASP A 323 28.59 -22.08 0.77
C ASP A 323 28.91 -22.91 2.04
#